data_AF-A0A2I2KR79-F1
#
_entry.id   AF-A0A2I2KR79-F1
#
_cell.length_a   1.000
_cell.length_b   1.000
_cell.length_c   1.000
_cell.angle_alpha   90.00
_cell.angle_beta   90.00
_cell.angle_gamma   90.00
#
_symmetry.space_group_name_H-M   'P 1'
#
loop_
_entity.id
_entity.type
_entity.pdbx_description
1 polymer ?
#
loop_
_entity_poly.entity_id
_entity_poly.type
_entity_poly.pdbx_seq_one_letter_code
_entity_poly.pdbx_strand_id
1 'polypeptide(L)'
;MTTVLDRLEAERAILRTHHRFFHLADARDYEQLGRRCFTADAFIEYRIMPGPPQRFIGRDAFVDFMVAGRPPAHPSYRLAGPAVAHTSAPPDIDWSRGRPRLTGHATVWHWAAARTVAGRARPADWTTIGLVEDAYREDGGQWLIAHRLITPAAGLVATGSAPGTGRPTAR
;
A
#
# COMPACT_ATOMS: atom_id res chain seq x y z
N MET A 1 -21.00 10.06 23.94
CA MET A 1 -19.80 10.91 23.75
C MET A 1 -18.61 9.97 23.69
N THR A 2 -17.82 10.01 22.63
CA THR A 2 -16.56 9.25 22.53
C THR A 2 -15.58 9.84 23.55
N THR A 3 -15.06 9.03 24.45
CA THR A 3 -14.06 9.48 25.43
C THR A 3 -12.71 9.70 24.74
N VAL A 4 -11.77 10.39 25.42
CA VAL A 4 -10.39 10.51 24.94
C VAL A 4 -9.74 9.14 24.79
N LEU A 5 -10.05 8.19 25.69
CA LEU A 5 -9.54 6.83 25.63
C LEU A 5 -10.08 6.08 24.41
N ASP A 6 -11.39 6.14 24.16
CA ASP A 6 -12.01 5.51 22.99
C ASP A 6 -11.39 6.03 21.68
N ARG A 7 -11.10 7.32 21.62
CA ARG A 7 -10.42 7.94 20.46
C ARG A 7 -9.01 7.40 20.27
N LEU A 8 -8.21 7.30 21.34
CA LEU A 8 -6.85 6.75 21.28
C LEU A 8 -6.84 5.28 20.87
N GLU A 9 -7.80 4.49 21.34
CA GLU A 9 -7.97 3.09 20.95
C GLU A 9 -8.36 2.95 19.48
N ALA A 10 -9.26 3.81 19.00
CA ALA A 10 -9.64 3.88 17.60
C ALA A 10 -8.46 4.29 16.71
N GLU A 11 -7.71 5.32 17.05
CA GLU A 11 -6.51 5.75 16.31
C GLU A 11 -5.47 4.63 16.22
N ARG A 12 -5.21 3.92 17.33
CA ARG A 12 -4.33 2.73 17.32
C ARG A 12 -4.87 1.62 16.43
N ALA A 13 -6.18 1.39 16.42
CA ALA A 13 -6.80 0.39 15.55
C ALA A 13 -6.67 0.77 14.07
N ILE A 14 -6.90 2.04 13.74
CA ILE A 14 -6.73 2.61 12.40
C ILE A 14 -5.30 2.43 11.91
N LEU A 15 -4.30 2.79 12.72
CA LEU A 15 -2.89 2.59 12.38
C LEU A 15 -2.56 1.11 12.13
N ARG A 16 -3.10 0.20 12.95
CA ARG A 16 -2.94 -1.25 12.72
C ARG A 16 -3.54 -1.68 11.37
N THR A 17 -4.71 -1.18 11.00
CA THR A 17 -5.34 -1.47 9.71
C THR A 17 -4.50 -0.89 8.55
N HIS A 18 -4.03 0.35 8.67
CA HIS A 18 -3.15 1.02 7.70
C HIS A 18 -1.88 0.20 7.41
N HIS A 19 -1.15 -0.18 8.46
CA HIS A 19 0.07 -0.98 8.31
C HIS A 19 -0.21 -2.41 7.82
N ARG A 20 -1.31 -3.01 8.28
CA ARG A 20 -1.73 -4.35 7.83
C ARG A 20 -2.02 -4.38 6.33
N PHE A 21 -2.63 -3.33 5.77
CA PHE A 21 -2.86 -3.24 4.33
C PHE A 21 -1.57 -3.45 3.55
N PHE A 22 -0.51 -2.71 3.90
CA PHE A 22 0.78 -2.81 3.21
C PHE A 22 1.43 -4.17 3.37
N HIS A 23 1.39 -4.73 4.57
CA HIS A 23 1.93 -6.05 4.83
C HIS A 23 1.24 -7.14 4.00
N LEU A 24 -0.09 -7.12 3.92
CA LEU A 24 -0.84 -8.09 3.13
C LEU A 24 -0.66 -7.86 1.62
N ALA A 25 -0.48 -6.61 1.19
CA ALA A 25 -0.21 -6.28 -0.21
C ALA A 25 1.16 -6.84 -0.65
N ASP A 26 2.19 -6.64 0.18
CA ASP A 26 3.55 -7.18 -0.04
C ASP A 26 3.55 -8.71 -0.03
N ALA A 27 2.76 -9.33 0.85
CA ALA A 27 2.58 -10.78 0.91
C ALA A 27 1.70 -11.34 -0.23
N ARG A 28 1.04 -10.46 -1.01
CA ARG A 28 0.06 -10.82 -2.05
C ARG A 28 -1.12 -11.63 -1.54
N ASP A 29 -1.51 -11.40 -0.29
CA ASP A 29 -2.68 -12.00 0.32
C ASP A 29 -3.89 -11.08 0.14
N TYR A 30 -4.29 -10.93 -1.13
CA TYR A 30 -5.29 -9.93 -1.54
C TYR A 30 -6.69 -10.22 -0.98
N GLU A 31 -7.05 -11.48 -0.82
CA GLU A 31 -8.32 -11.87 -0.19
C GLU A 31 -8.37 -11.40 1.27
N GLN A 32 -7.31 -11.67 2.05
CA GLN A 32 -7.26 -11.20 3.43
C GLN A 32 -7.09 -9.69 3.52
N LEU A 33 -6.39 -9.07 2.57
CA LEU A 33 -6.29 -7.62 2.45
C LEU A 33 -7.67 -6.99 2.30
N GLY A 34 -8.49 -7.48 1.38
CA GLY A 34 -9.86 -7.02 1.20
C GLY A 34 -10.66 -7.14 2.49
N ARG A 35 -10.71 -8.35 3.07
CA ARG A 35 -11.53 -8.66 4.24
C ARG A 35 -11.11 -7.93 5.52
N ARG A 36 -9.81 -7.74 5.73
CA ARG A 36 -9.26 -7.21 7.00
C ARG A 36 -8.95 -5.72 6.98
N CYS A 37 -9.00 -5.08 5.81
CA CYS A 37 -8.64 -3.68 5.67
C CYS A 37 -9.77 -2.80 5.13
N PHE A 38 -10.73 -3.36 4.39
CA PHE A 38 -11.81 -2.58 3.77
C PHE A 38 -13.19 -3.01 4.26
N THR A 39 -14.06 -2.00 4.45
CA THR A 39 -15.50 -2.23 4.53
C THR A 39 -16.01 -2.84 3.22
N ALA A 40 -17.11 -3.61 3.27
CA ALA A 40 -17.64 -4.29 2.08
C ALA A 40 -17.96 -3.33 0.92
N ASP A 41 -18.49 -2.15 1.24
CA ASP A 41 -18.91 -1.06 0.35
C ASP A 41 -17.81 -0.01 0.12
N ALA A 42 -16.53 -0.30 0.44
CA ALA A 42 -15.46 0.68 0.34
C ALA A 42 -15.34 1.29 -1.07
N PHE A 43 -15.17 2.62 -1.14
CA PHE A 43 -14.79 3.30 -2.38
C PHE A 43 -13.27 3.44 -2.47
N ILE A 44 -12.67 2.94 -3.54
CA ILE A 44 -11.21 2.90 -3.69
C ILE A 44 -10.83 3.55 -5.02
N GLU A 45 -10.00 4.59 -4.97
CA GLU A 45 -9.51 5.29 -6.15
C GLU A 45 -7.98 5.38 -6.16
N TYR A 46 -7.36 4.92 -7.24
CA TYR A 46 -5.92 5.00 -7.49
C TYR A 46 -5.68 5.91 -8.69
N ARG A 47 -5.01 7.04 -8.44
CA ARG A 47 -4.54 8.00 -9.46
C ARG A 47 -3.02 7.96 -9.64
N ILE A 48 -2.38 6.91 -9.11
CA ILE A 48 -0.92 6.71 -9.13
C ILE A 48 -0.44 5.78 -10.24
N MET A 49 -1.34 4.97 -10.81
CA MET A 49 -1.02 4.08 -11.92
C MET A 49 -1.00 4.87 -13.25
N PRO A 50 -0.17 4.48 -14.24
CA PRO A 50 -0.27 5.04 -15.59
C PRO A 50 -1.67 4.85 -16.18
N GLY A 51 -2.17 5.86 -16.89
CA GLY A 51 -3.48 5.83 -17.53
C GLY A 51 -4.58 6.51 -16.69
N PRO A 52 -5.87 6.24 -16.99
CA PRO A 52 -6.97 6.87 -16.28
C PRO A 52 -7.04 6.39 -14.82
N PRO A 53 -7.62 7.21 -13.91
CA PRO A 53 -7.89 6.80 -12.53
C PRO A 53 -8.62 5.46 -12.44
N GLN A 54 -8.08 4.55 -11.65
CA GLN A 54 -8.71 3.26 -11.36
C GLN A 54 -9.67 3.44 -10.19
N ARG A 55 -10.92 3.03 -10.37
CA ARG A 55 -11.99 3.21 -9.36
C ARG A 55 -12.69 1.89 -9.11
N PHE A 56 -12.90 1.58 -7.84
CA PHE A 56 -13.54 0.36 -7.40
C PHE A 56 -14.64 0.69 -6.41
N ILE A 57 -15.83 0.11 -6.64
CA ILE A 57 -16.97 0.18 -5.72
C ILE A 57 -17.05 -1.16 -5.00
N GLY A 58 -16.79 -1.13 -3.70
CA GLY A 58 -16.71 -2.29 -2.85
C GLY A 58 -15.33 -2.95 -2.87
N ARG A 59 -15.02 -3.64 -1.77
CA ARG A 59 -13.71 -4.29 -1.59
C ARG A 59 -13.48 -5.42 -2.60
N ASP A 60 -14.54 -6.13 -2.98
CA ASP A 60 -14.42 -7.33 -3.82
C ASP A 60 -13.97 -6.94 -5.24
N ALA A 61 -14.52 -5.85 -5.80
CA ALA A 61 -14.08 -5.32 -7.09
C ALA A 61 -12.59 -4.93 -7.11
N PHE A 62 -12.07 -4.41 -5.99
CA PHE A 62 -10.66 -4.12 -5.84
C PHE A 62 -9.81 -5.40 -5.71
N VAL A 63 -10.27 -6.39 -4.95
CA VAL A 63 -9.57 -7.68 -4.79
C VAL A 63 -9.49 -8.42 -6.12
N ASP A 64 -10.57 -8.47 -6.89
CA ASP A 64 -10.60 -9.12 -8.19
C ASP A 64 -9.57 -8.53 -9.15
N PHE A 65 -9.47 -7.20 -9.19
CA PHE A 65 -8.45 -6.50 -9.96
C PHE A 65 -7.02 -6.87 -9.54
N MET A 66 -6.75 -6.89 -8.23
CA MET A 66 -5.43 -7.23 -7.69
C MET A 66 -5.05 -8.69 -7.95
N VAL A 67 -6.01 -9.60 -7.84
CA VAL A 67 -5.82 -11.04 -8.12
C VAL A 67 -5.55 -11.29 -9.60
N ALA A 68 -6.27 -10.61 -10.50
CA ALA A 68 -6.04 -10.72 -11.94
C ALA A 68 -4.62 -10.28 -12.35
N GLY A 69 -4.04 -9.30 -11.65
CA GLY A 69 -2.66 -8.85 -11.85
C GLY A 69 -1.58 -9.73 -11.20
N ARG A 70 -1.95 -10.81 -10.49
CA ARG A 70 -1.01 -11.66 -9.77
C ARG A 70 -0.21 -12.54 -10.74
N PRO A 71 1.12 -12.65 -10.57
CA PRO A 71 1.91 -13.62 -11.33
C PRO A 71 1.41 -15.06 -11.09
N PRO A 72 1.56 -15.97 -12.08
CA PRO A 72 1.17 -17.36 -11.92
C PRO A 72 1.76 -18.00 -10.67
N ALA A 73 1.02 -18.93 -10.05
CA ALA A 73 1.43 -19.64 -8.84
C ALA A 73 2.54 -20.68 -9.07
N HIS A 74 3.50 -20.40 -9.94
CA HIS A 74 4.66 -21.25 -10.19
C HIS A 74 5.79 -20.94 -9.18
N PRO A 75 6.51 -21.95 -8.64
CA PRO A 75 7.57 -21.73 -7.65
C PRO A 75 8.66 -20.74 -8.07
N SER A 76 9.00 -20.68 -9.36
CA SER A 76 9.99 -19.73 -9.87
C SER A 76 9.56 -18.26 -9.70
N TYR A 77 8.27 -17.94 -9.87
CA TYR A 77 7.76 -16.59 -9.64
C TYR A 77 7.68 -16.23 -8.16
N ARG A 78 7.59 -17.21 -7.26
CA ARG A 78 7.66 -16.95 -5.81
C ARG A 78 9.06 -16.55 -5.36
N LEU A 79 10.09 -17.16 -5.96
CA LEU A 79 11.49 -16.91 -5.57
C LEU A 79 12.11 -15.72 -6.31
N ALA A 80 11.83 -15.59 -7.61
CA ALA A 80 12.50 -14.62 -8.49
C ALA A 80 11.53 -13.73 -9.28
N GLY A 81 10.22 -13.94 -9.15
CA GLY A 81 9.23 -13.14 -9.88
C GLY A 81 9.15 -11.69 -9.40
N PRO A 82 8.15 -10.95 -9.89
CA PRO A 82 7.94 -9.58 -9.46
C PRO A 82 7.80 -9.50 -7.95
N ALA A 83 8.10 -8.37 -7.35
CA ALA A 83 7.90 -8.11 -5.92
C ALA A 83 7.64 -6.62 -5.68
N VAL A 84 7.03 -6.32 -4.54
CA VAL A 84 6.84 -4.96 -4.06
C VAL A 84 7.21 -4.90 -2.58
N ALA A 85 7.60 -3.72 -2.12
CA ALA A 85 7.79 -3.44 -0.70
C ALA A 85 7.25 -2.05 -0.40
N HIS A 86 6.33 -1.96 0.55
CA HIS A 86 5.74 -0.69 0.97
C HIS A 86 6.38 -0.19 2.26
N THR A 87 6.70 1.09 2.30
CA THR A 87 7.08 1.82 3.52
C THR A 87 6.18 3.04 3.65
N SER A 88 5.73 3.36 4.86
CA SER A 88 4.87 4.52 5.10
C SER A 88 5.49 5.41 6.17
N ALA A 89 5.52 6.71 5.91
CA ALA A 89 5.81 7.71 6.94
C ALA A 89 4.66 7.72 7.97
N PRO A 90 4.93 8.09 9.24
CA PRO A 90 3.86 8.24 10.23
C PRO A 90 2.74 9.13 9.68
N PRO A 91 1.50 8.61 9.56
CA PRO A 91 0.41 9.39 9.01
C PRO A 91 -0.25 10.25 10.10
N ASP A 92 -0.93 11.30 9.67
CA ASP A 92 -1.79 12.12 10.51
C ASP A 92 -3.20 11.54 10.55
N ILE A 93 -3.89 11.66 11.69
CA ILE A 93 -5.30 11.23 11.85
C ILE A 93 -6.14 12.41 12.35
N ASP A 94 -7.00 12.92 11.48
CA ASP A 94 -7.92 14.01 11.77
C ASP A 94 -9.34 13.49 12.05
N TRP A 95 -9.97 14.03 13.11
CA TRP A 95 -11.33 13.72 13.52
C TRP A 95 -12.32 14.89 13.33
N SER A 96 -11.87 16.02 12.78
CA SER A 96 -12.65 17.27 12.67
C SER A 96 -13.98 17.13 11.93
N ARG A 97 -14.13 16.10 11.08
CA ARG A 97 -15.30 15.88 10.21
C ARG A 97 -16.22 14.73 10.66
N GLY A 98 -16.15 14.34 11.93
CA GLY A 98 -17.01 13.30 12.52
C GLY A 98 -16.70 11.86 12.10
N ARG A 99 -15.81 11.65 11.11
CA ARG A 99 -15.19 10.37 10.81
C ARG A 99 -13.67 10.53 10.77
N PRO A 100 -12.90 9.59 11.31
CA PRO A 100 -11.45 9.67 11.29
C PRO A 100 -10.94 9.58 9.84
N ARG A 101 -10.10 10.54 9.48
CA ARG A 101 -9.41 10.60 8.20
C ARG A 101 -7.92 10.48 8.43
N LEU A 102 -7.28 9.55 7.73
CA LEU A 102 -5.84 9.34 7.77
C LEU A 102 -5.23 9.95 6.51
N THR A 103 -4.22 10.80 6.68
CA THR A 103 -3.44 11.35 5.57
C THR A 103 -1.97 11.04 5.78
N GLY A 104 -1.28 10.51 4.77
CA GLY A 104 0.13 10.20 4.91
C GLY A 104 0.81 9.86 3.59
N HIS A 105 2.11 9.62 3.65
CA HIS A 105 2.89 9.21 2.49
C HIS A 105 3.18 7.71 2.55
N ALA A 106 3.09 7.07 1.39
CA ALA A 106 3.57 5.71 1.17
C ALA A 106 4.58 5.70 0.01
N THR A 107 5.73 5.10 0.25
CA THR A 107 6.74 4.81 -0.76
C THR A 107 6.66 3.33 -1.10
N VAL A 108 6.63 3.02 -2.40
CA VAL A 108 6.54 1.65 -2.88
C VAL A 108 7.72 1.37 -3.79
N TRP A 109 8.50 0.37 -3.42
CA TRP A 109 9.61 -0.16 -4.22
C TRP A 109 9.12 -1.32 -5.06
N HIS A 110 9.47 -1.35 -6.34
CA HIS A 110 8.98 -2.34 -7.29
C HIS A 110 10.14 -3.10 -7.94
N TRP A 111 9.97 -4.42 -8.06
CA TRP A 111 10.86 -5.30 -8.80
C TRP A 111 10.04 -6.05 -9.86
N ALA A 112 10.49 -6.04 -11.10
CA ALA A 112 10.06 -6.98 -12.13
C ALA A 112 10.61 -8.40 -11.81
N ALA A 113 11.77 -8.48 -11.17
CA ALA A 113 12.33 -9.71 -10.61
C ALA A 113 13.15 -9.42 -9.35
N ALA A 114 12.73 -9.96 -8.21
CA ALA A 114 13.40 -9.72 -6.92
C ALA A 114 14.81 -10.33 -6.84
N ARG A 115 15.11 -11.33 -7.69
CA ARG A 115 16.39 -12.04 -7.71
C ARG A 115 16.93 -12.22 -9.13
N THR A 116 18.26 -12.33 -9.23
CA THR A 116 18.95 -12.78 -10.45
C THR A 116 18.66 -14.27 -10.72
N VAL A 117 18.98 -14.77 -11.92
CA VAL A 117 18.97 -16.22 -12.23
C VAL A 117 19.82 -17.02 -11.24
N ALA A 118 20.94 -16.47 -10.77
CA ALA A 118 21.80 -17.08 -9.76
C ALA A 118 21.29 -16.94 -8.30
N GLY A 119 20.05 -16.49 -8.10
CA GLY A 119 19.41 -16.38 -6.78
C GLY A 119 19.82 -15.17 -5.91
N ARG A 120 20.71 -14.30 -6.37
CA ARG A 120 21.11 -13.08 -5.65
C ARG A 120 20.00 -12.03 -5.64
N ALA A 121 19.85 -11.28 -4.55
CA ALA A 121 18.95 -10.13 -4.48
C ALA A 121 19.33 -9.05 -5.50
N ARG A 122 18.34 -8.35 -6.05
CA ARG A 122 18.52 -7.25 -7.00
C ARG A 122 18.07 -5.91 -6.42
N PRO A 123 18.62 -4.79 -6.89
CA PRO A 123 18.01 -3.46 -6.68
C PRO A 123 16.58 -3.41 -7.22
N ALA A 124 15.75 -2.54 -6.63
CA ALA A 124 14.43 -2.23 -7.17
C ALA A 124 14.58 -1.59 -8.56
N ASP A 125 13.63 -1.89 -9.46
CA ASP A 125 13.62 -1.34 -10.81
C ASP A 125 13.05 0.09 -10.83
N TRP A 126 12.08 0.39 -9.94
CA TRP A 126 11.55 1.75 -9.75
C TRP A 126 10.89 1.93 -8.38
N THR A 127 10.64 3.18 -8.01
CA THR A 127 9.87 3.57 -6.82
C THR A 127 8.77 4.56 -7.17
N THR A 128 7.66 4.50 -6.43
CA THR A 128 6.60 5.50 -6.45
C THR A 128 6.40 6.08 -5.07
N ILE A 129 5.97 7.34 -4.98
CA ILE A 129 5.56 7.98 -3.71
C ILE A 129 4.13 8.45 -3.87
N GLY A 130 3.24 7.86 -3.09
CA GLY A 130 1.82 8.18 -3.06
C GLY A 130 1.45 8.97 -1.81
N LEU A 131 0.57 9.95 -1.99
CA LEU A 131 -0.24 10.50 -0.92
C LEU A 131 -1.44 9.57 -0.71
N VAL A 132 -1.59 9.11 0.53
CA VAL A 132 -2.68 8.25 1.00
C VAL A 132 -3.69 9.13 1.73
N GLU A 133 -4.93 9.11 1.28
CA GLU A 133 -6.07 9.74 1.97
C GLU A 133 -7.15 8.70 2.21
N ASP A 134 -7.28 8.27 3.45
CA ASP A 134 -8.26 7.27 3.86
C ASP A 134 -9.31 7.86 4.79
N ALA A 135 -10.56 7.45 4.64
CA ALA A 135 -11.59 7.61 5.67
C ALA A 135 -11.93 6.25 6.26
N TYR A 136 -11.99 6.17 7.58
CA TYR A 136 -12.27 4.93 8.30
C TYR A 136 -13.69 4.91 8.86
N ARG A 137 -14.25 3.70 8.97
CA ARG A 137 -15.53 3.43 9.60
C ARG A 137 -15.39 2.18 10.47
N GLU A 138 -16.04 2.20 11.62
CA GLU A 138 -16.16 0.99 12.44
C GLU A 138 -17.18 0.04 11.80
N ASP A 139 -16.80 -1.23 11.66
CA ASP A 139 -17.61 -2.30 11.10
C ASP A 139 -17.29 -3.60 11.87
N GLY A 140 -18.29 -4.18 12.53
CA GLY A 140 -18.11 -5.39 13.35
C GLY A 140 -17.05 -5.26 14.46
N GLY A 141 -16.90 -4.08 15.07
CA GLY A 141 -15.88 -3.81 16.09
C GLY A 141 -14.46 -3.62 15.54
N GLN A 142 -14.31 -3.43 14.23
CA GLN A 142 -13.03 -3.18 13.57
C GLN A 142 -13.07 -1.84 12.84
N TRP A 143 -11.99 -1.07 12.96
CA TRP A 143 -11.80 0.14 12.16
C TRP A 143 -11.24 -0.23 10.79
N LEU A 144 -12.09 -0.13 9.77
CA LEU A 144 -11.78 -0.49 8.39
C LEU A 144 -11.81 0.74 7.48
N ILE A 145 -11.10 0.66 6.37
CA ILE A 145 -11.07 1.70 5.34
C ILE A 145 -12.40 1.66 4.59
N ALA A 146 -13.13 2.77 4.63
CA ALA A 146 -14.38 2.97 3.91
C ALA A 146 -14.21 3.79 2.63
N HIS A 147 -13.18 4.64 2.59
CA HIS A 147 -12.80 5.38 1.40
C HIS A 147 -11.28 5.43 1.34
N ARG A 148 -10.70 5.17 0.17
CA ARG A 148 -9.28 5.34 -0.10
C ARG A 148 -9.07 6.11 -1.37
N LEU A 149 -8.25 7.14 -1.30
CA LEU A 149 -7.70 7.84 -2.45
C LEU A 149 -6.19 7.79 -2.39
N ILE A 150 -5.56 7.31 -3.45
CA ILE A 150 -4.12 7.35 -3.64
C ILE A 150 -3.79 8.28 -4.80
N THR A 151 -3.03 9.35 -4.54
CA THR A 151 -2.53 10.28 -5.56
C THR A 151 -1.00 10.29 -5.58
N PRO A 152 -0.36 10.68 -6.69
CA PRO A 152 1.09 10.86 -6.69
C PRO A 152 1.49 12.03 -5.80
N ALA A 153 2.43 11.81 -4.87
CA ALA A 153 2.94 12.86 -4.00
C ALA A 153 4.01 13.73 -4.68
N ALA A 154 4.81 13.12 -5.57
CA ALA A 154 5.84 13.80 -6.34
C ALA A 154 6.12 13.00 -7.63
N GLY A 155 5.88 13.60 -8.80
CA GLY A 155 6.00 12.92 -10.08
C GLY A 155 5.18 11.62 -10.14
N LEU A 156 5.40 10.78 -11.15
CA LEU A 156 4.75 9.46 -11.25
C LEU A 156 5.66 8.33 -10.78
N VAL A 157 6.93 8.34 -11.21
CA VAL A 157 7.90 7.27 -10.96
C VAL A 157 9.28 7.89 -10.79
N ALA A 158 10.05 7.41 -9.82
CA ALA A 158 11.49 7.58 -9.80
C ALA A 158 12.15 6.25 -10.18
N THR A 159 13.04 6.29 -11.18
CA THR A 159 13.84 5.14 -11.63
C THR A 159 15.30 5.40 -11.31
N GLY A 160 16.06 4.35 -10.98
CA GLY A 160 17.45 4.49 -10.60
C GLY A 160 18.24 3.21 -10.85
N SER A 161 19.53 3.37 -11.10
CA SER A 161 20.47 2.25 -11.08
C SER A 161 21.09 2.14 -9.68
N ALA A 162 21.58 0.95 -9.33
CA ALA A 162 22.43 0.81 -8.15
C ALA A 162 23.56 1.86 -8.21
N PRO A 163 24.01 2.39 -7.06
CA PRO A 163 25.25 3.13 -7.03
C PRO A 163 26.29 2.30 -7.78
N GLY A 164 26.98 2.90 -8.76
CA GLY A 164 28.15 2.25 -9.36
C GLY A 164 29.08 1.83 -8.23
N THR A 165 29.97 0.86 -8.47
CA THR A 165 31.11 0.61 -7.58
C THR A 165 32.01 1.85 -7.65
N GLY A 166 31.58 2.95 -7.06
CA GLY A 166 32.33 4.18 -6.97
C GLY A 166 33.64 3.79 -6.33
N ARG A 167 34.73 3.84 -7.09
CA ARG A 167 36.05 3.87 -6.47
C ARG A 167 35.99 5.03 -5.47
N PRO A 168 36.37 4.83 -4.20
CA PRO A 168 36.58 5.95 -3.30
C PRO A 168 37.51 6.92 -4.02
N THR A 169 37.04 8.11 -4.32
CA THR A 169 37.94 9.19 -4.69
C THR A 169 38.81 9.41 -3.47
N ALA A 170 40.12 9.20 -3.62
CA ALA A 170 41.07 9.57 -2.59
C ALA A 170 40.83 11.06 -2.29
N ARG A 171 40.52 11.35 -1.02
CA ARG A 171 40.56 12.72 -0.51
C ARG A 171 42.00 13.21 -0.49
#